data_AF-A0A2E4Z1U2-F1
#
_entry.id   AF-A0A2E4Z1U2-F1
#
_cell.length_a   1.000
_cell.length_b   1.000
_cell.length_c   1.000
_cell.angle_alpha   90.00
_cell.angle_beta   90.00
_cell.angle_gamma   90.00
#
_symmetry.space_group_name_H-M   'P 1'
#
loop_
_entity.id
_entity.type
_entity.pdbx_description
1 polymer ?
#
loop_
_entity_poly.entity_id
_entity_poly.type
_entity_poly.pdbx_seq_one_letter_code
_entity_poly.pdbx_strand_id
1 'polypeptide(L)'
;MQEDKEQVFDAAASLELSIAAMTGMIRDLAVNTTAMKAAAGSGFSTATDLADWLVREAGLPFREAHHVTGRAVALAEEKGVDLAALSLDDLKGINDAITEAVYGVLTVDASVASRKSYGGTAPERVREQIGIWRKRL
;
A
#
# COMPACT_ATOMS: atom_id res chain seq x y z
N MET A 1 46.96 4.33 -18.03
CA MET A 1 45.57 3.96 -18.40
C MET A 1 45.49 2.51 -18.87
N GLN A 2 46.08 1.56 -18.11
CA GLN A 2 46.05 0.13 -18.45
C GLN A 2 45.09 -0.63 -17.52
N GLU A 3 45.14 -0.29 -16.24
CA GLU A 3 44.29 -0.80 -15.14
C GLU A 3 42.79 -0.50 -15.26
N ASP A 4 42.36 0.34 -16.20
CA ASP A 4 40.94 0.69 -16.40
C ASP A 4 40.13 -0.43 -17.08
N LYS A 5 40.78 -1.25 -17.90
CA LYS A 5 40.10 -2.25 -18.74
C LYS A 5 39.59 -3.44 -17.95
N GLU A 6 40.40 -3.98 -17.05
CA GLU A 6 40.03 -5.18 -16.29
C GLU A 6 38.79 -4.92 -15.44
N GLN A 7 38.73 -3.76 -14.79
CA GLN A 7 37.57 -3.35 -13.99
C GLN A 7 36.31 -3.18 -14.83
N VAL A 8 36.43 -2.57 -16.02
CA VAL A 8 35.29 -2.38 -16.93
C VAL A 8 34.80 -3.72 -17.48
N PHE A 9 35.70 -4.62 -17.86
CA PHE A 9 35.32 -5.93 -18.41
C PHE A 9 34.71 -6.84 -17.36
N ASP A 10 35.27 -6.88 -16.15
CA ASP A 10 34.73 -7.65 -15.03
C ASP A 10 33.33 -7.15 -14.63
N ALA A 11 33.14 -5.83 -14.56
CA ALA A 11 31.84 -5.23 -14.28
C ALA A 11 30.81 -5.54 -15.38
N ALA A 12 31.21 -5.47 -16.66
CA ALA A 12 30.33 -5.80 -17.78
C ALA A 12 29.89 -7.27 -17.74
N ALA A 13 30.83 -8.20 -17.57
CA ALA A 13 30.53 -9.63 -17.50
C ALA A 13 29.62 -9.97 -16.30
N SER A 14 29.89 -9.35 -15.15
CA SER A 14 29.07 -9.52 -13.95
C SER A 14 27.64 -8.99 -14.13
N LEU A 15 27.50 -7.84 -14.78
CA LEU A 15 26.20 -7.23 -15.06
C LEU A 15 25.38 -8.09 -16.04
N GLU A 16 25.98 -8.57 -17.12
CA GLU A 16 25.32 -9.44 -18.10
C GLU A 16 24.76 -10.71 -17.44
N LEU A 17 25.59 -11.37 -16.61
CA LEU A 17 25.17 -12.56 -15.87
C LEU A 17 24.03 -12.24 -14.89
N SER A 18 24.14 -11.12 -14.17
CA SER A 18 23.12 -10.68 -13.20
C SER A 18 21.78 -10.41 -13.89
N ILE A 19 21.78 -9.73 -15.03
CA ILE A 19 20.56 -9.45 -15.81
C ILE A 19 19.92 -10.74 -16.31
N ALA A 20 20.72 -11.68 -16.83
CA ALA A 20 20.21 -12.97 -17.32
C ALA A 20 19.55 -13.76 -16.17
N ALA A 21 20.20 -13.84 -15.01
CA ALA A 21 19.67 -14.51 -13.83
C ALA A 21 18.37 -13.85 -13.31
N MET A 22 18.36 -12.52 -13.18
CA MET A 22 17.18 -11.78 -12.72
C MET A 22 16.01 -11.92 -13.70
N THR A 23 16.28 -11.91 -15.01
CA THR A 23 15.26 -12.11 -16.05
C THR A 23 14.58 -13.47 -15.90
N GLY A 24 15.37 -14.54 -15.69
CA GLY A 24 14.83 -15.88 -15.42
C GLY A 24 14.00 -15.90 -14.14
N MET A 25 14.52 -15.35 -13.05
CA MET A 25 13.84 -15.29 -11.76
C MET A 25 12.49 -14.57 -11.84
N ILE A 26 12.43 -13.40 -12.47
CA ILE A 26 11.17 -12.63 -12.61
C ILE A 26 10.17 -13.34 -13.53
N ARG A 27 10.65 -13.94 -14.64
CA ARG A 27 9.79 -14.66 -15.59
C ARG A 27 9.10 -15.86 -14.94
N ASP A 28 9.83 -16.58 -14.10
CA ASP A 28 9.38 -17.86 -13.54
C ASP A 28 8.74 -17.68 -12.15
N LEU A 29 8.65 -16.44 -11.65
CA LEU A 29 8.07 -16.10 -10.35
C LEU A 29 6.57 -16.42 -10.29
N ALA A 30 6.16 -17.15 -9.25
CA ALA A 30 4.76 -17.41 -8.93
C ALA A 30 4.31 -16.56 -7.73
N VAL A 31 3.21 -15.83 -7.89
CA VAL A 31 2.64 -14.96 -6.86
C VAL A 31 1.65 -15.74 -5.99
N ASN A 32 1.89 -15.81 -4.68
CA ASN A 32 0.91 -16.30 -3.72
C ASN A 32 -0.03 -15.16 -3.31
N THR A 33 -1.09 -14.97 -4.10
CA THR A 33 -2.04 -13.86 -3.93
C THR A 33 -2.77 -13.90 -2.60
N THR A 34 -3.11 -15.08 -2.09
CA THR A 34 -3.79 -15.25 -0.80
C THR A 34 -2.91 -14.78 0.36
N ALA A 35 -1.66 -15.25 0.42
CA ALA A 35 -0.73 -14.85 1.47
C ALA A 35 -0.41 -13.36 1.40
N MET A 36 -0.21 -12.83 0.19
CA MET A 36 0.06 -11.40 0.00
C MET A 36 -1.12 -10.52 0.37
N LYS A 37 -2.36 -10.93 0.06
CA LYS A 37 -3.58 -10.17 0.44
C LYS A 37 -3.77 -10.16 1.96
N ALA A 38 -3.55 -11.30 2.62
CA ALA A 38 -3.60 -11.38 4.08
C ALA A 38 -2.54 -10.49 4.73
N ALA A 39 -1.30 -10.52 4.24
CA ALA A 39 -0.23 -9.65 4.74
C ALA A 39 -0.52 -8.16 4.50
N ALA A 40 -1.08 -7.80 3.34
CA ALA A 40 -1.41 -6.41 3.02
C ALA A 40 -2.47 -5.81 3.94
N GLY A 41 -3.40 -6.62 4.46
CA GLY A 41 -4.41 -6.17 5.43
C GLY A 41 -3.92 -6.18 6.88
N SER A 42 -2.76 -6.74 7.16
CA SER A 42 -2.25 -6.86 8.53
C SER A 42 -1.62 -5.56 9.05
N GLY A 43 -1.50 -5.44 10.38
CA GLY A 43 -0.77 -4.35 11.03
C GLY A 43 -1.41 -2.97 10.86
N PHE A 44 -2.74 -2.92 10.75
CA PHE A 44 -3.52 -1.69 10.61
C PHE A 44 -3.08 -0.82 9.42
N SER A 45 -2.70 -1.46 8.31
CA SER A 45 -2.26 -0.79 7.09
C SER A 45 -3.29 0.20 6.52
N THR A 46 -4.57 0.01 6.82
CA THR A 46 -5.69 0.89 6.43
C THR A 46 -5.96 2.04 7.42
N ALA A 47 -5.18 2.19 8.48
CA ALA A 47 -5.32 3.30 9.43
C ALA A 47 -5.18 4.67 8.75
N THR A 48 -4.26 4.81 7.79
CA THR A 48 -4.15 6.05 7.02
C THR A 48 -5.41 6.34 6.21
N ASP A 49 -6.09 5.30 5.69
CA ASP A 49 -7.35 5.47 4.97
C ASP A 49 -8.49 5.97 5.88
N LEU A 50 -8.51 5.55 7.16
CA LEU A 50 -9.41 6.11 8.17
C LEU A 50 -9.14 7.60 8.38
N ALA A 51 -7.87 8.00 8.55
CA ALA A 51 -7.50 9.39 8.72
C ALA A 51 -7.90 10.24 7.51
N ASP A 52 -7.65 9.76 6.29
CA ASP A 52 -8.03 10.43 5.05
C ASP A 52 -9.56 10.56 4.92
N TRP A 53 -10.31 9.52 5.29
CA TRP A 53 -11.78 9.55 5.31
C TRP A 53 -12.31 10.57 6.32
N LEU A 54 -11.74 10.64 7.51
CA LEU A 54 -12.10 11.62 8.54
C LEU A 54 -11.84 13.06 8.09
N VAL A 55 -10.76 13.31 7.35
CA VAL A 55 -10.50 14.63 6.76
C VAL A 55 -11.52 14.94 5.67
N ARG A 56 -11.77 14.00 4.76
CA ARG A 56 -12.58 14.24 3.56
C ARG A 56 -14.08 14.28 3.84
N GLU A 57 -14.58 13.31 4.59
CA GLU A 57 -16.03 13.12 4.81
C GLU A 57 -16.51 13.80 6.10
N ALA A 58 -15.71 13.76 7.18
CA ALA A 58 -16.06 14.40 8.45
C ALA A 58 -15.50 15.83 8.58
N GLY A 59 -14.67 16.29 7.64
CA GLY A 59 -14.14 17.66 7.61
C GLY A 59 -13.14 17.98 8.72
N LEU A 60 -12.57 16.96 9.37
CA LEU A 60 -11.64 17.15 10.47
C LEU A 60 -10.28 17.68 9.99
N PRO A 61 -9.62 18.58 10.73
CA PRO A 61 -8.21 18.88 10.48
C PRO A 61 -7.36 17.61 10.56
N PHE A 62 -6.39 17.45 9.66
CA PHE A 62 -5.58 16.21 9.58
C PHE A 62 -4.96 15.79 10.92
N ARG A 63 -4.49 16.74 11.74
CA ARG A 63 -3.96 16.46 13.08
C ARG A 63 -4.98 15.76 13.97
N GLU A 64 -6.24 16.21 13.94
CA GLU A 64 -7.31 15.62 14.73
C GLU A 64 -7.72 14.26 14.16
N ALA A 65 -7.87 14.15 12.84
CA ALA A 65 -8.13 12.87 12.17
C ALA A 65 -7.07 11.81 12.51
N HIS A 66 -5.79 12.20 12.54
CA HIS A 66 -4.68 11.33 12.94
C HIS A 66 -4.78 10.91 14.42
N HIS A 67 -5.17 11.82 15.32
CA HIS A 67 -5.39 11.47 16.73
C HIS A 67 -6.58 10.50 16.93
N VAL A 68 -7.70 10.74 16.25
CA VAL A 68 -8.87 9.85 16.26
C VAL A 68 -8.50 8.46 15.74
N THR A 69 -7.77 8.41 14.63
CA THR A 69 -7.27 7.17 14.03
C THR A 69 -6.35 6.42 15.00
N GLY A 70 -5.41 7.11 15.66
CA GLY A 70 -4.53 6.48 16.65
C GLY A 70 -5.28 5.86 17.83
N ARG A 71 -6.36 6.51 18.29
CA ARG A 71 -7.26 5.94 19.32
C ARG A 71 -8.00 4.70 18.81
N ALA A 72 -8.42 4.69 17.54
CA ALA A 72 -9.08 3.54 16.95
C ALA A 72 -8.12 2.34 16.82
N VAL A 73 -6.88 2.59 16.40
CA VAL A 73 -5.83 1.54 16.35
C VAL A 73 -5.58 0.98 17.75
N ALA A 74 -5.38 1.83 18.76
CA ALA A 74 -5.16 1.38 20.14
C ALA A 74 -6.34 0.53 20.67
N LEU A 75 -7.58 0.91 20.36
CA LEU A 75 -8.76 0.14 20.74
C LEU A 75 -8.85 -1.21 20.01
N ALA A 76 -8.48 -1.25 18.72
CA ALA A 76 -8.43 -2.49 17.95
C ALA A 76 -7.36 -3.44 18.51
N GLU A 77 -6.19 -2.92 18.85
CA GLU A 77 -5.12 -3.67 19.54
C GLU A 77 -5.59 -4.23 20.89
N GLU A 78 -6.22 -3.41 21.73
CA GLU A 78 -6.75 -3.83 23.03
C GLU A 78 -7.76 -4.98 22.90
N LYS A 79 -8.60 -4.92 21.86
CA LYS A 79 -9.60 -5.97 21.57
C LYS A 79 -9.03 -7.17 20.81
N GLY A 80 -7.79 -7.11 20.34
CA GLY A 80 -7.18 -8.16 19.53
C GLY A 80 -7.86 -8.36 18.17
N VAL A 81 -8.41 -7.29 17.58
CA VAL A 81 -9.11 -7.31 16.29
C VAL A 81 -8.50 -6.31 15.32
N ASP A 82 -8.85 -6.41 14.04
CA ASP A 82 -8.47 -5.42 13.03
C ASP A 82 -9.37 -4.17 13.10
N LEU A 83 -8.94 -3.05 12.52
CA LEU A 83 -9.71 -1.80 12.48
C LEU A 83 -11.10 -2.00 11.85
N ALA A 84 -11.18 -2.78 10.78
CA ALA A 84 -12.45 -3.09 10.09
C ALA A 84 -13.42 -3.93 10.94
N ALA A 85 -12.93 -4.54 12.02
CA ALA A 85 -13.72 -5.38 12.91
C ALA A 85 -14.18 -4.64 14.19
N LEU A 86 -13.76 -3.38 14.40
CA LEU A 86 -14.36 -2.54 15.43
C LEU A 86 -15.83 -2.28 15.10
N SER A 87 -16.71 -2.29 16.11
CA SER A 87 -18.12 -1.96 15.91
C SER A 87 -18.31 -0.47 15.63
N LEU A 88 -19.44 -0.10 15.01
CA LEU A 88 -19.72 1.30 14.75
C LEU A 88 -19.85 2.10 16.04
N ASP A 89 -20.38 1.48 17.10
CA ASP A 89 -20.50 2.09 18.43
C ASP A 89 -19.13 2.34 19.06
N ASP A 90 -18.17 1.42 18.89
CA ASP A 90 -16.79 1.63 19.32
C ASP A 90 -16.17 2.85 18.63
N LEU A 91 -16.33 2.93 17.31
CA LEU A 91 -15.78 4.02 16.51
C LEU A 91 -16.45 5.36 16.86
N LYS A 92 -17.78 5.37 17.02
CA LYS A 92 -18.52 6.56 17.47
C LYS A 92 -18.14 6.99 18.88
N GLY A 93 -17.86 6.05 19.78
CA GLY A 93 -17.31 6.35 21.11
C GLY A 93 -15.95 7.07 21.07
N ILE A 94 -15.23 7.00 19.95
CA ILE A 94 -14.01 7.78 19.72
C ILE A 94 -14.34 9.15 19.14
N ASN A 95 -15.19 9.20 18.11
CA ASN A 95 -15.66 10.44 17.47
C ASN A 95 -17.03 10.24 16.80
N ASP A 96 -18.02 11.07 17.19
CA ASP A 96 -19.41 10.99 16.71
C ASP A 96 -19.59 11.24 15.21
N ALA A 97 -18.60 11.85 14.53
CA ALA A 97 -18.64 12.07 13.09
C ALA A 97 -18.44 10.78 12.28
N ILE A 98 -18.00 9.68 12.91
CA ILE A 98 -17.83 8.40 12.23
C ILE A 98 -19.18 7.77 11.93
N THR A 99 -19.35 7.35 10.67
CA THR A 99 -20.56 6.70 10.17
C THR A 99 -20.23 5.33 9.59
N GLU A 100 -21.25 4.53 9.29
CA GLU A 100 -21.09 3.19 8.69
C GLU A 100 -20.31 3.21 7.36
N ALA A 101 -20.29 4.35 6.66
CA ALA A 101 -19.51 4.53 5.43
C ALA A 101 -17.99 4.34 5.63
N VAL A 102 -17.49 4.41 6.86
CA VAL A 102 -16.06 4.20 7.18
C VAL A 102 -15.58 2.81 6.79
N TYR A 103 -16.42 1.77 6.91
CA TYR A 103 -16.03 0.41 6.55
C TYR A 103 -15.74 0.26 5.04
N GLY A 104 -16.28 1.17 4.22
CA GLY A 104 -16.00 1.23 2.79
C GLY A 104 -14.53 1.57 2.47
N VAL A 105 -13.79 2.18 3.40
CA VAL A 105 -12.36 2.52 3.20
C VAL A 105 -11.40 1.60 3.94
N LEU A 106 -11.87 0.79 4.89
CA LEU A 106 -11.03 -0.07 5.74
C LEU A 106 -10.67 -1.42 5.10
N THR A 107 -10.72 -1.50 3.76
CA THR A 107 -10.31 -2.71 3.02
C THR A 107 -9.05 -2.42 2.20
N VAL A 108 -8.21 -3.44 2.03
CA VAL A 108 -7.01 -3.35 1.16
C VAL A 108 -7.39 -2.91 -0.26
N ASP A 109 -8.48 -3.45 -0.80
CA ASP A 109 -8.92 -3.15 -2.15
C ASP A 109 -9.36 -1.67 -2.28
N ALA A 110 -10.06 -1.12 -1.28
CA ALA A 110 -10.44 0.29 -1.25
C ALA A 110 -9.22 1.21 -1.06
N SER A 111 -8.29 0.84 -0.18
CA SER A 111 -7.04 1.57 0.05
C SER A 111 -6.26 1.72 -1.26
N VAL A 112 -6.02 0.61 -1.96
CA VAL A 112 -5.34 0.61 -3.27
C VAL A 112 -6.11 1.44 -4.31
N ALA A 113 -7.43 1.24 -4.42
CA ALA A 113 -8.25 1.94 -5.41
C ALA A 113 -8.33 3.47 -5.19
N SER A 114 -8.12 3.95 -3.96
CA SER A 114 -8.21 5.37 -3.64
C SER A 114 -6.97 6.18 -4.06
N ARG A 115 -5.81 5.54 -4.24
CA ARG A 115 -4.54 6.18 -4.61
C ARG A 115 -4.49 6.46 -6.12
N LYS A 116 -5.29 7.44 -6.57
CA LYS A 116 -5.53 7.77 -7.98
C LYS A 116 -4.61 8.85 -8.57
N SER A 117 -3.71 9.42 -7.78
CA SER A 117 -2.71 10.36 -8.28
C SER A 117 -1.82 9.70 -9.35
N TYR A 118 -1.14 10.52 -10.15
CA TYR A 118 -0.17 10.01 -11.11
C TYR A 118 0.91 9.19 -10.38
N GLY A 119 1.14 7.95 -10.85
CA GLY A 119 2.04 6.99 -10.19
C GLY A 119 1.45 6.28 -8.96
N GLY A 120 0.18 6.53 -8.63
CA GLY A 120 -0.51 5.85 -7.53
C GLY A 120 -0.83 4.37 -7.82
N THR A 121 -1.26 3.66 -6.77
CA THR A 121 -1.48 2.21 -6.81
C THR A 121 -2.85 1.79 -7.34
N ALA A 122 -3.75 2.74 -7.63
CA ALA A 122 -5.07 2.42 -8.15
C ALA A 122 -4.97 1.57 -9.44
N PRO A 123 -5.82 0.54 -9.64
CA PRO A 123 -5.68 -0.39 -10.76
C PRO A 123 -5.66 0.28 -12.14
N GLU A 124 -6.41 1.37 -12.33
CA GLU A 124 -6.36 2.18 -13.55
C GLU A 124 -5.00 2.86 -13.77
N ARG A 125 -4.35 3.37 -12.71
CA ARG A 125 -3.04 4.02 -12.77
C ARG A 125 -1.94 3.00 -13.06
N VAL A 126 -2.01 1.83 -12.44
CA VAL A 126 -1.06 0.74 -12.70
C VAL A 126 -1.19 0.26 -14.16
N ARG A 127 -2.41 0.08 -14.68
CA ARG A 127 -2.62 -0.30 -16.09
C ARG A 127 -2.10 0.76 -17.06
N GLU A 128 -2.30 2.04 -16.75
CA GLU A 128 -1.75 3.16 -17.52
C GLU A 128 -0.21 3.08 -17.57
N GLN A 129 0.45 2.92 -16.42
CA GLN A 129 1.91 2.83 -16.34
C GLN A 129 2.45 1.61 -17.10
N ILE A 130 1.79 0.45 -16.99
CA ILE A 130 2.13 -0.73 -17.81
C ILE A 130 2.06 -0.39 -19.30
N GLY A 131 1.01 0.32 -19.74
CA GLY A 131 0.86 0.75 -21.12
C GLY A 131 1.96 1.71 -21.59
N ILE A 132 2.38 2.65 -20.74
CA ILE A 132 3.49 3.58 -21.02
C ILE A 132 4.79 2.81 -21.23
N TRP A 133 5.15 1.92 -20.30
CA TRP A 133 6.41 1.20 -20.37
C TRP A 133 6.47 0.21 -21.53
N ARG A 134 5.37 -0.47 -21.85
CA ARG A 134 5.29 -1.35 -23.03
C ARG A 134 5.44 -0.62 -24.37
N LYS A 135 5.16 0.68 -24.44
CA LYS A 135 5.38 1.49 -25.65
C LYS A 135 6.79 2.05 -25.73
N ARG A 136 7.44 2.21 -24.57
CA ARG A 136 8.75 2.86 -24.46
C ARG A 136 9.91 1.86 -24.59
N LEU A 137 9.74 0.66 -24.05
CA LEU A 137 10.69 -0.46 -24.14
C LEU A 137 10.37 -1.30 -25.38
#